data_AF-A0A522UIC4-F1
#
_entry.id   AF-A0A522UIC4-F1
#
_cell.length_a   1.000
_cell.length_b   1.000
_cell.length_c   1.000
_cell.angle_alpha   90.00
_cell.angle_beta   90.00
_cell.angle_gamma   90.00
#
_symmetry.space_group_name_H-M   'P 1'
#
loop_
_entity.id
_entity.type
_entity.pdbx_description
1 polymer ?
#
loop_
_entity_poly.entity_id
_entity_poly.type
_entity_poly.pdbx_seq_one_letter_code
_entity_poly.pdbx_strand_id
1 'polypeptide(L)'
;MISIIQNNTGYAAQEQGLLFCLQNRPGRLQNKTMLIYLNDRLVDEEDARVSVYDHGFLYGDGIYETMRAYEGVVFMLEEHLRRLQRSALLIRLSLPPEEYIIDAVQATLQANALSDAYIRITISRGKGPIGLDPALCNSPTLVIIAEPFHGYPPAYY
;
A
#
# COMPACT_ATOMS: atom_id res chain seq x y z
N MET A 1 3.71 69.96 -24.42
CA MET A 1 2.62 69.20 -23.78
C MET A 1 2.86 67.73 -24.09
N ILE A 2 3.13 66.96 -23.04
CA ILE A 2 3.59 65.56 -23.06
C ILE A 2 2.40 64.66 -22.70
N SER A 3 2.17 63.58 -23.45
CA SER A 3 1.63 62.28 -23.00
C SER A 3 1.64 61.32 -24.21
N ILE A 4 2.67 60.49 -24.40
CA ILE A 4 2.88 59.14 -23.85
C ILE A 4 1.96 58.07 -24.47
N ILE A 5 2.60 57.26 -25.32
CA ILE A 5 2.21 55.93 -25.82
C ILE A 5 2.46 54.89 -24.71
N GLN A 6 1.67 53.81 -24.65
CA GLN A 6 2.07 52.39 -24.46
C GLN A 6 0.94 51.58 -23.78
N ASN A 7 0.31 50.67 -24.53
CA ASN A 7 0.63 49.24 -24.69
C ASN A 7 -0.05 48.35 -23.63
N ASN A 8 -1.04 47.62 -24.13
CA ASN A 8 -1.80 46.61 -23.42
C ASN A 8 -1.15 45.23 -23.64
N THR A 9 -0.19 44.86 -22.79
CA THR A 9 0.29 43.46 -22.64
C THR A 9 1.06 43.36 -21.32
N GLY A 10 0.36 43.09 -20.22
CA GLY A 10 0.99 43.00 -18.89
C GLY A 10 0.38 42.00 -17.91
N TYR A 11 -0.77 41.38 -18.21
CA TYR A 11 -1.49 40.56 -17.21
C TYR A 11 -1.17 39.06 -17.22
N ALA A 12 -0.52 38.52 -18.25
CA ALA A 12 -0.28 37.07 -18.35
C ALA A 12 0.95 36.55 -17.55
N ALA A 13 1.89 37.42 -17.17
CA ALA A 13 3.15 37.00 -16.55
C ALA A 13 3.08 36.89 -15.01
N GLN A 14 2.13 37.57 -14.36
CA GLN A 14 2.03 37.61 -12.90
C GLN A 14 1.29 36.40 -12.30
N GLU A 15 0.29 35.85 -13.00
CA GLU A 15 -0.40 34.64 -12.53
C GLU A 15 0.48 33.38 -12.66
N GLN A 16 1.32 33.31 -13.69
CA GLN A 16 2.26 32.20 -13.87
C GLN A 16 3.36 32.18 -12.80
N GLY A 17 3.83 33.36 -12.37
CA GLY A 17 4.80 33.47 -11.28
C GLY A 17 4.24 33.05 -9.91
N LEU A 18 2.99 33.41 -9.62
CA LEU A 18 2.33 33.03 -8.36
C LEU A 18 1.99 31.53 -8.33
N LEU A 19 1.55 30.96 -9.46
CA LEU A 19 1.30 29.52 -9.59
C LEU A 19 2.60 28.71 -9.48
N PHE A 20 3.72 29.20 -10.04
CA PHE A 20 5.04 28.60 -9.90
C PHE A 20 5.60 28.69 -8.46
N CYS A 21 5.41 29.81 -7.77
CA CYS A 21 5.80 29.96 -6.36
C CYS A 21 4.93 29.13 -5.39
N LEU A 22 3.66 28.85 -5.72
CA LEU A 22 2.83 27.92 -4.97
C LEU A 22 3.24 26.45 -5.21
N GLN A 23 3.76 26.13 -6.39
CA GLN A 23 4.28 24.80 -6.72
C GLN A 23 5.67 24.53 -6.14
N ASN A 24 6.50 25.57 -5.93
CA ASN A 24 7.89 25.44 -5.47
C ASN A 24 8.17 26.16 -4.12
N ARG A 25 7.40 25.85 -3.07
CA ARG A 25 7.77 26.23 -1.70
C ARG A 25 8.77 25.22 -1.13
N PRO A 26 9.96 25.63 -0.66
CA PRO A 26 10.88 24.73 0.04
C PRO A 26 10.27 24.37 1.39
N GLY A 27 9.78 23.14 1.52
CA GLY A 27 9.13 22.65 2.74
C GLY A 27 7.84 21.85 2.53
N ARG A 28 7.32 21.71 1.31
CA ARG A 28 6.29 20.70 1.05
C ARG A 28 6.97 19.34 0.94
N LEU A 29 7.08 18.63 2.07
CA LEU A 29 7.11 17.17 2.03
C LEU A 29 5.98 16.78 1.09
N GLN A 30 6.31 16.20 -0.07
CA GLN A 30 5.28 15.49 -0.82
C GLN A 30 4.76 14.46 0.19
N ASN A 31 3.50 14.61 0.63
CA ASN A 31 2.81 13.52 1.29
C ASN A 31 2.73 12.43 0.22
N LYS A 32 3.79 11.63 0.12
CA LYS A 32 3.84 10.49 -0.77
C LYS A 32 2.83 9.53 -0.19
N THR A 33 1.67 9.45 -0.82
CA THR A 33 0.67 8.44 -0.49
C THR A 33 1.33 7.08 -0.66
N MET A 34 1.18 6.21 0.33
CA MET A 34 1.76 4.88 0.26
C MET A 34 0.95 4.06 -0.73
N LEU A 35 1.66 3.29 -1.57
CA LEU A 35 1.04 2.35 -2.49
C LEU A 35 0.83 1.02 -1.80
N ILE A 36 -0.40 0.51 -1.86
CA ILE A 36 -0.82 -0.76 -1.30
C ILE A 36 -0.97 -1.76 -2.45
N TYR A 37 -0.42 -2.96 -2.29
CA TYR A 37 -0.67 -4.03 -3.26
C TYR A 37 -1.99 -4.70 -2.91
N LEU A 38 -2.97 -4.60 -3.80
CA LEU A 38 -4.31 -5.15 -3.63
C LEU A 38 -4.61 -6.08 -4.81
N ASN A 39 -4.66 -7.38 -4.49
CA ASN A 39 -4.83 -8.51 -5.40
C ASN A 39 -3.73 -8.59 -6.46
N ASP A 40 -3.81 -7.80 -7.53
CA ASP A 40 -2.98 -7.89 -8.72
C ASP A 40 -2.34 -6.55 -9.12
N ARG A 41 -2.54 -5.50 -8.32
CA ARG A 41 -2.15 -4.14 -8.65
C ARG A 41 -1.75 -3.33 -7.44
N LEU A 42 -0.94 -2.31 -7.68
CA LEU A 42 -0.65 -1.25 -6.72
C LEU A 42 -1.72 -0.16 -6.84
N VAL A 43 -2.25 0.27 -5.71
CA VAL A 43 -3.22 1.37 -5.60
C VAL A 43 -2.78 2.33 -4.52
N ASP A 44 -3.19 3.59 -4.64
CA ASP A 44 -3.02 4.55 -3.54
C ASP A 44 -3.77 4.08 -2.29
N GLU A 45 -3.23 4.36 -1.12
CA GLU A 45 -3.82 4.00 0.19
C GLU A 45 -5.31 4.37 0.28
N GLU A 46 -5.69 5.55 -0.21
CA GLU A 46 -7.07 6.04 -0.19
C GLU A 46 -8.04 5.24 -1.11
N ASP A 47 -7.48 4.54 -2.10
CA ASP A 47 -8.20 3.70 -3.05
C ASP A 47 -8.11 2.21 -2.73
N ALA A 48 -7.33 1.83 -1.72
CA ALA A 48 -7.21 0.47 -1.22
C ALA A 48 -8.49 0.03 -0.50
N ARG A 49 -9.48 -0.46 -1.26
CA ARG A 49 -10.81 -0.83 -0.77
C ARG A 49 -11.05 -2.34 -0.84
N VAL A 50 -11.42 -2.91 0.30
CA VAL A 50 -11.94 -4.28 0.40
C VAL A 50 -13.46 -4.24 0.52
N SER A 51 -14.14 -5.20 -0.10
CA SER A 51 -15.59 -5.33 -0.04
C SER A 51 -16.07 -5.61 1.39
N VAL A 52 -17.17 -4.99 1.82
CA VAL A 52 -17.82 -5.33 3.11
C VAL A 52 -18.37 -6.76 3.14
N TYR A 53 -18.54 -7.38 1.98
CA TYR A 53 -18.90 -8.80 1.83
C TYR A 53 -17.68 -9.74 1.79
N ASP A 54 -16.48 -9.23 2.03
CA ASP A 54 -15.31 -10.07 2.20
C ASP A 54 -15.45 -10.89 3.49
N HIS A 55 -15.28 -12.20 3.41
CA HIS A 55 -15.41 -13.10 4.56
C HIS A 55 -14.31 -12.87 5.60
N GLY A 56 -13.18 -12.29 5.21
CA GLY A 56 -12.19 -11.77 6.15
C GLY A 56 -12.73 -10.63 7.01
N PHE A 57 -13.56 -9.75 6.43
CA PHE A 57 -14.22 -8.68 7.17
C PHE A 57 -15.44 -9.18 7.98
N LEU A 58 -16.27 -10.03 7.38
CA LEU A 58 -17.51 -10.51 8.01
C LEU A 58 -17.25 -11.48 9.18
N TYR A 59 -16.27 -12.37 9.04
CA TYR A 59 -16.08 -13.50 9.96
C TYR A 59 -14.66 -13.62 10.51
N GLY A 60 -13.73 -12.75 10.08
CA GLY A 60 -12.32 -12.92 10.38
C GLY A 60 -11.68 -14.10 9.65
N ASP A 61 -12.28 -14.59 8.55
CA ASP A 61 -11.76 -15.71 7.77
C ASP A 61 -10.60 -15.27 6.88
N GLY A 62 -9.42 -15.23 7.49
CA GLY A 62 -8.18 -14.86 6.84
C GLY A 62 -6.97 -15.10 7.73
N ILE A 63 -5.81 -14.91 7.14
CA ILE A 63 -4.50 -15.01 7.79
C ILE A 63 -3.71 -13.76 7.51
N TYR A 64 -2.69 -13.51 8.33
CA TYR A 64 -1.75 -12.44 8.09
C TYR A 64 -0.34 -12.82 8.53
N GLU A 65 0.62 -12.13 7.96
CA GLU A 65 2.01 -12.14 8.39
C GLU A 65 2.51 -10.72 8.60
N THR A 66 3.52 -10.59 9.44
CA THR A 66 4.19 -9.33 9.72
C THR A 66 5.69 -9.55 9.64
N MET A 67 6.35 -8.80 8.77
CA MET A 67 7.76 -8.98 8.43
C MET A 67 8.50 -7.65 8.51
N ARG A 68 9.82 -7.75 8.54
CA ARG A 68 10.73 -6.60 8.51
C ARG A 68 11.61 -6.68 7.26
N ALA A 69 11.74 -5.58 6.55
CA ALA A 69 12.85 -5.38 5.62
C ALA A 69 13.94 -4.55 6.28
N TYR A 70 15.19 -4.92 5.98
CA TYR A 70 16.40 -4.20 6.33
C TYR A 70 17.21 -4.04 5.05
N GLU A 71 17.62 -2.81 4.73
CA GLU A 71 18.39 -2.52 3.51
C GLU A 71 17.76 -3.10 2.22
N GLY A 72 16.43 -3.15 2.17
CA GLY A 72 15.65 -3.68 1.04
C GLY A 72 15.47 -5.20 1.02
N VAL A 73 16.05 -5.92 1.98
CA VAL A 73 15.94 -7.39 2.09
C VAL A 73 14.96 -7.77 3.18
N VAL A 74 13.98 -8.60 2.86
CA VAL A 74 13.01 -9.12 3.85
C VAL A 74 13.67 -10.20 4.70
N PHE A 75 13.72 -9.97 6.01
CA PHE A 75 14.33 -10.88 6.96
C PHE A 75 13.51 -12.16 7.10
N MET A 76 14.16 -13.33 6.97
CA MET A 76 13.54 -14.65 7.13
C MET A 76 12.27 -14.85 6.29
N LEU A 77 12.28 -14.36 5.04
CA LEU A 77 11.11 -14.38 4.15
C LEU A 77 10.56 -15.81 3.98
N GLU A 78 11.42 -16.80 3.74
CA GLU A 78 11.01 -18.19 3.55
C GLU A 78 10.32 -18.76 4.81
N GLU A 79 10.80 -18.43 6.00
CA GLU A 79 10.18 -18.86 7.26
C GLU A 79 8.80 -18.23 7.45
N HIS A 80 8.66 -16.95 7.09
CA HIS A 80 7.37 -16.26 7.11
C HIS A 80 6.38 -16.89 6.12
N LEU A 81 6.82 -17.19 4.89
CA LEU A 81 5.97 -17.82 3.87
C LEU A 81 5.60 -19.26 4.26
N ARG A 82 6.52 -20.04 4.83
CA ARG A 82 6.22 -21.36 5.40
C ARG A 82 5.16 -21.28 6.49
N ARG A 83 5.22 -20.28 7.38
CA ARG A 83 4.21 -20.05 8.43
C ARG A 83 2.86 -19.62 7.84
N LEU A 84 2.88 -18.76 6.83
CA LEU A 84 1.69 -18.32 6.09
C LEU A 84 0.98 -19.51 5.43
N GLN A 85 1.72 -20.35 4.71
CA GLN A 85 1.20 -21.57 4.07
C GLN A 85 0.63 -22.55 5.11
N ARG A 86 1.34 -22.79 6.22
CA ARG A 86 0.84 -23.63 7.29
C ARG A 86 -0.48 -23.11 7.86
N SER A 87 -0.58 -21.80 8.06
CA SER A 87 -1.79 -21.15 8.59
C SER A 87 -2.95 -21.27 7.61
N ALA A 88 -2.69 -21.07 6.31
CA ALA A 88 -3.68 -21.24 5.26
C ALA A 88 -4.23 -22.67 5.20
N LEU A 89 -3.36 -23.68 5.30
CA LEU A 89 -3.76 -25.09 5.31
C LEU A 89 -4.70 -25.42 6.48
N LEU A 90 -4.45 -24.87 7.67
CA LEU A 90 -5.29 -25.11 8.86
C LEU A 90 -6.73 -24.62 8.68
N ILE A 91 -6.92 -23.53 7.93
CA ILE A 91 -8.25 -22.99 7.62
C ILE A 91 -8.74 -23.38 6.22
N ARG A 92 -8.03 -24.28 5.51
CA ARG A 92 -8.32 -24.69 4.13
C ARG A 92 -8.42 -23.50 3.16
N LEU A 93 -7.57 -22.49 3.31
CA LEU A 93 -7.48 -21.34 2.42
C LEU A 93 -6.50 -21.63 1.28
N SER A 94 -6.98 -21.47 0.05
CA SER A 94 -6.14 -21.53 -1.13
C SER A 94 -5.31 -20.26 -1.23
N LEU A 95 -3.98 -20.41 -1.34
CA LEU A 95 -3.07 -19.30 -1.54
C LEU A 95 -2.68 -19.17 -3.02
N PRO A 96 -2.33 -17.96 -3.49
CA PRO A 96 -1.54 -17.79 -4.70
C PRO A 96 -0.21 -18.56 -4.62
N PRO A 97 0.45 -18.82 -5.76
CA PRO A 97 1.81 -19.35 -5.79
C PRO A 97 2.76 -18.54 -4.91
N GLU A 98 3.76 -19.20 -4.31
CA GLU A 98 4.69 -18.55 -3.39
C GLU A 98 5.46 -17.42 -4.10
N GLU A 99 5.91 -17.68 -5.33
CA GLU A 99 6.63 -16.72 -6.16
C GLU A 99 5.82 -15.45 -6.40
N TYR A 100 4.50 -15.60 -6.60
CA TYR A 100 3.60 -14.46 -6.78
C TYR A 100 3.54 -13.57 -5.53
N ILE A 101 3.52 -14.18 -4.34
CA ILE A 101 3.51 -13.44 -3.07
C ILE A 101 4.85 -12.71 -2.89
N ILE A 102 5.97 -13.36 -3.21
CA ILE A 102 7.31 -12.75 -3.14
C ILE A 102 7.38 -11.53 -4.07
N ASP A 103 6.97 -11.68 -5.33
CA ASP A 103 6.97 -10.62 -6.33
C ASP A 103 6.09 -9.44 -5.88
N ALA A 104 4.91 -9.73 -5.31
CA ALA A 104 4.00 -8.71 -4.77
C ALA A 104 4.63 -7.93 -3.60
N VAL A 105 5.31 -8.61 -2.67
CA VAL A 105 6.04 -7.96 -1.57
C VAL A 105 7.14 -7.05 -2.12
N GLN A 106 7.95 -7.54 -3.05
CA GLN A 106 9.04 -6.78 -3.65
C GLN A 106 8.52 -5.57 -4.42
N ALA A 107 7.45 -5.74 -5.22
CA ALA A 107 6.81 -4.65 -5.94
C ALA A 107 6.30 -3.56 -4.98
N THR A 108 5.71 -3.96 -3.84
CA THR A 108 5.25 -3.02 -2.81
C THR A 108 6.40 -2.21 -2.21
N LEU A 109 7.51 -2.86 -1.86
CA LEU A 109 8.69 -2.17 -1.32
C LEU A 109 9.31 -1.21 -2.34
N GLN A 110 9.47 -1.66 -3.59
CA GLN A 110 10.06 -0.87 -4.67
C GLN A 110 9.23 0.36 -5.01
N ALA A 111 7.91 0.19 -5.17
CA ALA A 111 7.00 1.30 -5.48
C ALA A 111 7.02 2.38 -4.39
N ASN A 112 7.15 1.96 -3.14
CA ASN A 112 7.26 2.87 -2.00
C ASN A 112 8.68 3.38 -1.74
N ALA A 113 9.69 2.87 -2.45
CA ALA A 113 11.11 3.20 -2.25
C ALA A 113 11.57 2.97 -0.79
N LEU A 114 11.17 1.84 -0.20
CA LEU A 114 11.48 1.48 1.18
C LEU A 114 12.65 0.50 1.26
N SER A 115 13.68 0.87 2.03
CA SER A 115 14.76 -0.04 2.44
C SER A 115 14.46 -0.69 3.79
N ASP A 116 13.96 0.10 4.74
CA ASP A 116 13.72 -0.32 6.13
C ASP A 116 12.24 -0.24 6.44
N ALA A 117 11.54 -1.37 6.31
CA ALA A 117 10.09 -1.39 6.22
C ALA A 117 9.42 -2.38 7.17
N TYR A 118 8.34 -1.95 7.81
CA TYR A 118 7.36 -2.87 8.37
C TYR A 118 6.45 -3.34 7.24
N ILE A 119 6.32 -4.64 7.04
CA ILE A 119 5.50 -5.22 5.97
C ILE A 119 4.41 -6.06 6.61
N ARG A 120 3.17 -5.87 6.17
CA ARG A 120 2.03 -6.69 6.56
C ARG A 120 1.39 -7.29 5.32
N ILE A 121 1.40 -8.62 5.24
CA ILE A 121 0.62 -9.38 4.26
C ILE A 121 -0.66 -9.84 4.95
N THR A 122 -1.81 -9.62 4.33
CA THR A 122 -3.10 -10.15 4.77
C THR A 122 -3.74 -10.88 3.61
N ILE A 123 -4.18 -12.12 3.83
CA ILE A 123 -4.89 -12.91 2.83
C ILE A 123 -6.19 -13.37 3.47
N SER A 124 -7.33 -12.90 2.94
CA SER A 124 -8.64 -13.37 3.36
C SER A 124 -9.19 -14.41 2.40
N ARG A 125 -10.25 -15.09 2.84
CA ARG A 125 -11.08 -15.97 2.00
C ARG A 125 -11.62 -15.27 0.74
N GLY A 126 -11.81 -13.96 0.82
CA GLY A 126 -12.28 -13.12 -0.27
C GLY A 126 -13.76 -12.79 -0.20
N LYS A 127 -14.26 -12.15 -1.25
CA LYS A 127 -15.67 -11.75 -1.39
C LYS A 127 -16.55 -12.95 -1.73
N GLY A 128 -17.65 -13.09 -0.98
CA GLY A 128 -18.68 -14.09 -1.24
C GLY A 128 -20.05 -13.66 -0.71
N PRO A 129 -21.13 -14.39 -1.06
CA PRO A 129 -22.43 -14.21 -0.42
C PRO A 129 -22.35 -14.51 1.08
N ILE A 130 -23.33 -14.01 1.83
CA ILE A 130 -23.43 -14.28 3.27
C ILE A 130 -23.76 -15.76 3.48
N GLY A 131 -22.82 -16.47 4.08
CA GLY A 131 -22.93 -17.86 4.51
C GLY A 131 -21.62 -18.29 5.15
N LEU A 132 -21.63 -19.41 5.87
CA LEU A 132 -20.44 -19.93 6.56
C LEU A 132 -19.64 -20.93 5.72
N ASP A 133 -20.14 -21.32 4.54
CA ASP A 133 -19.47 -22.26 3.66
C ASP A 133 -18.28 -21.57 2.96
N PRO A 134 -17.02 -22.01 3.19
CA PRO A 134 -15.85 -21.42 2.56
C PRO A 134 -15.86 -21.52 1.03
N ALA A 135 -16.60 -22.48 0.46
CA ALA A 135 -16.73 -22.65 -0.99
C ALA A 135 -17.53 -21.52 -1.67
N LEU A 136 -18.19 -20.65 -0.89
CA LEU A 136 -18.90 -19.49 -1.40
C LEU A 136 -17.97 -18.39 -1.93
N CYS A 137 -16.68 -18.45 -1.61
CA CYS A 137 -15.69 -17.49 -2.08
C CYS A 137 -14.79 -18.12 -3.14
N ASN A 138 -14.75 -17.52 -4.34
CA ASN A 138 -14.03 -18.08 -5.48
C ASN A 138 -12.54 -17.70 -5.53
N SER A 139 -12.18 -16.59 -4.89
CA SER A 139 -10.84 -16.02 -4.98
C SER A 139 -10.47 -15.30 -3.68
N PRO A 140 -9.30 -15.61 -3.08
CA PRO A 140 -8.84 -14.92 -1.89
C PRO A 140 -8.53 -13.44 -2.20
N THR A 141 -8.70 -12.57 -1.21
CA THR A 141 -8.23 -11.18 -1.29
C THR A 141 -6.83 -11.11 -0.72
N LEU A 142 -5.85 -10.64 -1.50
CA LEU A 142 -4.48 -10.40 -1.05
C LEU A 142 -4.26 -8.89 -0.86
N VAL A 143 -3.77 -8.51 0.32
CA VAL A 143 -3.38 -7.14 0.64
C VAL A 143 -1.97 -7.13 1.19
N ILE A 144 -1.10 -6.28 0.64
CA ILE A 144 0.24 -6.04 1.18
C ILE A 144 0.42 -4.56 1.45
N ILE A 145 0.69 -4.25 2.71
CA ILE A 145 1.01 -2.91 3.20
C ILE A 145 2.48 -2.91 3.57
N ALA A 146 3.20 -1.85 3.20
CA ALA A 146 4.55 -1.60 3.66
C ALA A 146 4.69 -0.16 4.13
N GLU A 147 5.28 0.04 5.30
CA GLU A 147 5.49 1.35 5.90
C GLU A 147 6.93 1.53 6.37
N PRO A 148 7.47 2.77 6.41
CA PRO A 148 8.72 3.05 7.07
C PRO A 148 8.67 2.60 8.54
N PHE A 149 9.73 1.95 9.01
CA PHE A 149 9.80 1.53 10.40
C PHE A 149 10.42 2.61 11.29
N HIS A 150 9.65 3.05 12.29
CA HIS A 150 10.04 4.13 13.20
C HIS A 150 10.61 3.64 14.55
N GLY A 151 10.86 2.35 14.71
CA GLY A 151 11.26 1.76 15.99
C GLY A 151 10.09 1.65 16.98
N TYR A 152 10.38 1.11 18.16
CA TYR A 152 9.43 1.08 19.27
C TYR A 152 9.73 2.22 20.26
N PRO A 153 8.71 2.81 20.90
CA PRO A 153 8.90 3.77 21.97
C PRO A 153 9.88 3.25 23.04
N PRO A 154 10.82 4.07 23.52
CA PRO A 154 11.79 3.66 24.55
C PRO A 154 11.14 3.11 25.83
N ALA A 155 9.92 3.53 26.16
CA ALA A 155 9.18 3.08 27.34
C ALA A 155 8.76 1.60 27.31
N TYR A 156 8.94 0.90 26.18
CA TYR A 156 8.67 -0.54 26.06
C TYR A 156 9.89 -1.44 26.33
N TYR A 157 11.05 -0.84 26.65
CA TYR A 157 12.29 -1.50 27.07
C TYR A 157 12.68 -1.04 28.48
#